data_AF-A0AA37Q9G7-F1
#
_entry.id   AF-A0AA37Q9G7-F1
#
_cell.length_a   1.000
_cell.length_b   1.000
_cell.length_c   1.000
_cell.angle_alpha   90.00
_cell.angle_beta   90.00
_cell.angle_gamma   90.00
#
_symmetry.space_group_name_H-M   'P 1'
#
loop_
_entity.id
_entity.type
_entity.pdbx_description
1 polymer ?
#
loop_
_entity_poly.entity_id
_entity_poly.type
_entity_poly.pdbx_seq_one_letter_code
_entity_poly.pdbx_strand_id
1 'polypeptide(L)'
;MLVKFIAVDNKVQIDNNYDYINKIYRSIDSEGLIKSLEIDPDAAPFGAGAIKELDDEGSVFLLEFEGNEGEKSNNWSIYFVYGTYINSKQLEVSIYSDTYGPSIEKIYLEKLKLVIKKSINRDWEKIIWLSDKDSECLSIHLYSKIYKVENLMREVINEVMTKQYGIIWWDTFVPAKIKKKHSDRLQEYKAKVQAFRDVDERLMSIDIDDLGTLIKFKRYKWNPVFDEKINAYISGIQSYNEGSVIEKLLNQKVLEIDLWEEQFSKYLPKDFNGRYAVFTKDRNHVMHNKLIDRSAFKTINDSVERIEEDLVKAIKKIQDEILSNEEILEIEKQKKIERMMLEELDHDCRENDSGVSIRNNHKIEALFDESIAEFFTEFEEKLRFRNDIEIQYQYEGNGDNGKLFSVKSSITQEYLEFYFDMDICDDEGSESTLAFYCSNSDFKVYLKYQNGAVELDYDSGLYMPVTEDSIGDIANIIDEIIDFINMELPSYLEQVNPKDIGQDLICCECGTESICINEDILPIGTCLNCGYLNEVRECDRCHSWFDFEEEGIVTEDRALCQKCIEKLEDE
;
A
#
# COMPACT_ATOMS: atom_id res chain seq x y z
N MET A 1 47.02 37.72 5.24
CA MET A 1 47.30 37.24 6.61
C MET A 1 46.57 35.92 6.82
N LEU A 2 47.27 34.88 7.26
CA LEU A 2 46.72 33.53 7.44
C LEU A 2 46.64 33.12 8.92
N VAL A 3 47.66 33.45 9.70
CA VAL A 3 47.73 33.12 11.13
C VAL A 3 48.27 34.32 11.91
N LYS A 4 47.70 34.57 13.09
CA LYS A 4 48.20 35.57 14.04
C LYS A 4 48.03 35.07 15.47
N PHE A 5 49.10 35.12 16.24
CA PHE A 5 49.10 34.84 17.68
C PHE A 5 50.10 35.71 18.42
N ILE A 6 49.89 35.89 19.72
CA ILE A 6 50.77 36.65 20.60
C ILE A 6 51.33 35.75 21.69
N ALA A 7 52.61 35.87 21.96
CA ALA A 7 53.25 35.34 23.14
C ALA A 7 53.38 36.47 24.17
N VAL A 8 53.00 36.19 25.42
CA VAL A 8 52.85 37.20 26.48
C VAL A 8 53.68 36.78 27.68
N ASP A 9 54.49 37.73 28.14
CA ASP A 9 55.44 37.64 29.25
C ASP A 9 56.51 36.56 29.10
N ASN A 10 57.75 36.96 29.30
CA ASN A 10 58.89 36.07 29.19
C ASN A 10 59.05 35.22 30.45
N LYS A 11 59.16 33.90 30.30
CA LYS A 11 59.68 32.99 31.34
C LYS A 11 61.20 33.06 31.44
N VAL A 12 61.85 33.27 30.29
CA VAL A 12 63.30 33.31 30.15
C VAL A 12 63.70 34.68 29.63
N GLN A 13 64.74 35.28 30.20
CA GLN A 13 65.26 36.54 29.73
C GLN A 13 65.73 36.40 28.26
N ILE A 14 65.21 37.26 27.38
CA ILE A 14 65.61 37.33 25.97
C ILE A 14 66.52 38.55 25.85
N ASP A 15 67.83 38.31 25.78
CA ASP A 15 68.86 39.37 25.77
C ASP A 15 68.98 40.04 24.39
N ASN A 16 68.81 39.28 23.31
CA ASN A 16 68.87 39.77 21.94
C ASN A 16 67.68 39.25 21.14
N ASN A 17 66.82 40.17 20.68
CA ASN A 17 65.63 39.85 19.89
C ASN A 17 66.00 39.19 18.55
N TYR A 18 67.02 39.69 17.84
CA TYR A 18 67.46 39.15 16.54
C TYR A 18 67.94 37.70 16.66
N ASP A 19 68.79 37.41 17.65
CA ASP A 19 69.29 36.06 17.90
C ASP A 19 68.16 35.09 18.28
N TYR A 20 67.15 35.58 19.01
CA TYR A 20 65.98 34.80 19.36
C TYR A 20 65.13 34.46 18.13
N ILE A 21 64.84 35.44 17.26
CA ILE A 21 64.10 35.18 16.00
C ILE A 21 64.92 34.26 15.07
N ASN A 22 66.24 34.41 15.01
CA ASN A 22 67.10 33.49 14.26
C ASN A 22 67.03 32.04 14.76
N LYS A 23 66.83 31.81 16.06
CA LYS A 23 66.59 30.45 16.59
C LYS A 23 65.25 29.88 16.10
N ILE A 24 64.22 30.71 15.97
CA ILE A 24 62.93 30.31 15.39
C ILE A 24 63.13 29.95 13.91
N TYR A 25 63.80 30.80 13.13
CA TYR A 25 64.16 30.49 11.73
C TYR A 25 64.89 29.15 11.60
N ARG A 26 65.95 28.92 12.38
CA ARG A 26 66.70 27.66 12.35
C ARG A 26 65.82 26.45 12.67
N SER A 27 64.82 26.62 13.55
CA SER A 27 63.86 25.56 13.86
C SER A 27 62.99 25.24 12.64
N ILE A 28 62.50 26.26 11.93
CA ILE A 28 61.70 26.11 10.69
C ILE A 28 62.53 25.42 9.60
N ASP A 29 63.78 25.86 9.42
CA ASP A 29 64.72 25.31 8.43
C ASP A 29 65.07 23.85 8.74
N SER A 30 65.33 23.52 10.01
CA SER A 30 65.65 22.15 10.44
C SER A 30 64.51 21.14 10.23
N GLU A 31 63.27 21.62 10.17
CA GLU A 31 62.09 20.81 9.86
C GLU A 31 61.86 20.67 8.34
N GLY A 32 62.77 21.23 7.53
CA GLY A 32 62.76 21.12 6.06
C GLY A 32 61.63 21.90 5.40
N LEU A 33 61.08 22.91 6.08
CA LEU A 33 59.95 23.70 5.56
C LEU A 33 60.40 24.75 4.54
N ILE A 34 61.67 25.16 4.55
CA ILE A 34 62.19 26.20 3.65
C ILE A 34 62.81 25.55 2.41
N LYS A 35 62.40 25.98 1.22
CA LYS A 35 63.02 25.57 -0.05
C LYS A 35 64.08 26.56 -0.50
N SER A 36 63.77 27.85 -0.47
CA SER A 36 64.69 28.94 -0.79
C SER A 36 64.33 30.20 0.02
N LEU A 37 65.31 31.05 0.30
CA LEU A 37 65.10 32.33 0.99
C LEU A 37 64.90 33.44 -0.04
N GLU A 38 63.95 34.35 0.23
CA GLU A 38 63.78 35.57 -0.57
C GLU A 38 64.72 36.66 -0.04
N ILE A 39 65.98 36.61 -0.48
CA ILE A 39 67.02 37.57 -0.13
C ILE A 39 66.97 38.74 -1.12
N ASP A 40 67.00 39.97 -0.59
CA ASP A 40 67.17 41.16 -1.42
C ASP A 40 68.52 41.11 -2.16
N PRO A 41 68.53 41.17 -3.50
CA PRO A 41 69.76 41.13 -4.30
C PRO A 41 70.79 42.19 -3.88
N ASP A 42 70.32 43.35 -3.42
CA ASP A 42 71.19 44.49 -3.06
C ASP A 42 71.79 44.34 -1.64
N ALA A 43 71.18 43.50 -0.78
CA ALA A 43 71.64 43.24 0.58
C ALA A 43 72.52 41.99 0.71
N ALA A 44 72.43 41.06 -0.25
CA ALA A 44 73.22 39.81 -0.29
C ALA A 44 74.75 39.99 -0.18
N PRO A 45 75.39 41.04 -0.76
CA PRO A 45 76.84 41.24 -0.66
C PRO A 45 77.35 41.63 0.74
N PHE A 46 76.47 42.08 1.64
CA PHE A 46 76.82 42.60 2.97
C PHE A 46 76.62 41.59 4.11
N GLY A 47 76.36 40.31 3.78
CA GLY A 47 76.16 39.26 4.77
C GLY A 47 74.77 39.25 5.40
N ALA A 48 73.74 39.70 4.66
CA ALA A 48 72.35 39.68 5.12
C ALA A 48 71.94 38.27 5.58
N GLY A 49 71.52 38.16 6.85
CA GLY A 49 70.98 36.92 7.41
C GLY A 49 69.58 36.61 6.87
N ALA A 50 69.06 35.41 7.18
CA ALA A 50 67.72 34.99 6.76
C ALA A 50 66.58 35.87 7.34
N ILE A 51 66.86 36.63 8.39
CA ILE A 51 65.94 37.55 9.06
C ILE A 51 66.30 38.99 8.71
N LYS A 52 65.32 39.76 8.23
CA LYS A 52 65.40 41.20 7.96
C LYS A 52 64.86 41.97 9.17
N GLU A 53 65.57 42.97 9.65
CA GLU A 53 65.10 43.94 10.65
C GLU A 53 64.49 45.14 9.90
N LEU A 54 63.25 45.51 10.24
CA LEU A 54 62.48 46.50 9.47
C LEU A 54 62.43 47.88 10.13
N ASP A 55 62.88 47.99 11.37
CA ASP A 55 62.89 49.22 12.16
C ASP A 55 64.26 49.45 12.81
N ASP A 56 64.60 50.72 13.03
CA ASP A 56 65.89 51.08 13.67
C ASP A 56 65.94 50.71 15.16
N GLU A 57 64.80 50.35 15.76
CA GLU A 57 64.64 50.01 17.18
C GLU A 57 64.78 48.51 17.47
N GLY A 58 64.92 47.65 16.45
CA GLY A 58 65.05 46.19 16.61
C GLY A 58 63.83 45.53 17.25
N SER A 59 62.64 46.02 16.90
CA SER A 59 61.37 45.51 17.39
C SER A 59 60.59 44.74 16.33
N VAL A 60 60.84 44.96 15.03
CA VAL A 60 60.12 44.35 13.92
C VAL A 60 61.08 43.54 13.05
N PHE A 61 60.82 42.23 12.95
CA PHE A 61 61.59 41.31 12.14
C PHE A 61 60.73 40.61 11.09
N LEU A 62 61.30 40.36 9.92
CA LEU A 62 60.66 39.73 8.78
C LEU A 62 61.48 38.53 8.27
N LEU A 63 60.80 37.40 8.09
CA LEU A 63 61.32 36.22 7.41
C LEU A 63 60.51 35.98 6.14
N GLU A 64 61.17 35.99 4.99
CA GLU A 64 60.56 35.73 3.68
C GLU A 64 61.22 34.54 2.98
N PHE A 65 60.40 33.62 2.51
CA PHE A 65 60.89 32.37 1.94
C PHE A 65 59.88 31.67 1.05
N GLU A 66 60.39 30.85 0.16
CA GLU A 66 59.63 29.89 -0.63
C GLU A 66 59.48 28.59 0.17
N GLY A 67 58.25 28.12 0.34
CA GLY A 67 57.93 26.92 1.10
C GLY A 67 58.26 25.63 0.35
N ASN A 68 58.76 24.63 1.07
CA ASN A 68 59.02 23.30 0.56
C ASN A 68 57.74 22.43 0.61
N GLU A 69 56.82 22.70 -0.31
CA GLU A 69 55.48 22.10 -0.35
C GLU A 69 55.30 21.01 -1.41
N GLY A 70 56.39 20.55 -2.04
CA GLY A 70 56.38 19.56 -3.13
C GLY A 70 56.48 20.22 -4.51
N GLU A 71 55.63 19.84 -5.47
CA GLU A 71 55.70 20.32 -6.87
C GLU A 71 55.32 21.81 -7.02
N LYS A 72 54.49 22.33 -6.13
CA LYS A 72 54.15 23.76 -6.04
C LYS A 72 54.67 24.31 -4.74
N SER A 73 55.37 25.43 -4.82
CA SER A 73 55.84 26.21 -3.69
C SER A 73 55.01 27.48 -3.56
N ASN A 74 54.76 27.88 -2.32
CA ASN A 74 54.11 29.15 -2.00
C ASN A 74 55.12 30.07 -1.33
N ASN A 75 54.93 31.37 -1.50
CA ASN A 75 55.77 32.39 -0.88
C ASN A 75 55.17 32.74 0.48
N TRP A 76 56.02 32.80 1.49
CA TRP A 76 55.66 33.01 2.88
C TRP A 76 56.38 34.22 3.44
N SER A 77 55.64 35.06 4.15
CA SER A 77 56.20 36.19 4.90
C SER A 77 55.75 36.07 6.35
N ILE A 78 56.70 36.04 7.29
CA ILE A 78 56.43 35.96 8.72
C ILE A 78 56.98 37.21 9.39
N TYR A 79 56.08 37.94 10.03
CA TYR A 79 56.40 39.11 10.83
C TYR A 79 56.46 38.73 12.30
N PHE A 80 57.52 39.18 12.96
CA PHE A 80 57.74 39.07 14.39
C PHE A 80 57.85 40.48 14.96
N VAL A 81 56.89 40.88 15.79
CA VAL A 81 56.82 42.24 16.34
C VAL A 81 56.89 42.17 17.86
N TYR A 82 57.94 42.74 18.43
CA TYR A 82 58.08 42.93 19.86
C TYR A 82 57.37 44.21 20.30
N GLY A 83 56.63 44.10 21.40
CA GLY A 83 56.00 45.23 22.05
C GLY A 83 56.12 45.13 23.55
N THR A 84 56.44 46.23 24.23
CA THR A 84 56.36 46.31 25.69
C THR A 84 55.19 47.21 26.05
N TYR A 85 54.16 46.62 26.66
CA TYR A 85 52.99 47.31 27.16
C TYR A 85 53.12 47.50 28.68
N ILE A 86 52.25 48.34 29.26
CA ILE A 86 52.33 48.86 30.64
C ILE A 86 52.86 47.84 31.68
N ASN A 87 52.42 46.58 31.61
CA ASN A 87 52.83 45.52 32.53
C ASN A 87 53.34 44.24 31.84
N SER A 88 53.62 44.24 30.54
CA SER A 88 53.87 42.99 29.81
C SER A 88 54.71 43.16 28.55
N LYS A 89 55.73 42.32 28.40
CA LYS A 89 56.47 42.14 27.14
C LYS A 89 55.70 41.15 26.28
N GLN A 90 55.59 41.44 24.99
CA GLN A 90 54.86 40.62 24.02
C GLN A 90 55.67 40.42 22.75
N LEU A 91 55.48 39.26 22.13
CA LEU A 91 55.92 38.94 20.77
C LEU A 91 54.68 38.57 19.96
N GLU A 92 54.30 39.43 19.03
CA GLU A 92 53.30 39.14 18.03
C GLU A 92 53.96 38.41 16.86
N VAL A 93 53.34 37.32 16.42
CA VAL A 93 53.73 36.59 15.22
C VAL A 93 52.58 36.57 14.24
N SER A 94 52.84 37.05 13.03
CA SER A 94 51.86 37.12 11.95
C SER A 94 52.40 36.45 10.68
N ILE A 95 51.71 35.42 10.19
CA ILE A 95 52.08 34.62 9.01
C ILE A 95 51.22 35.04 7.82
N TYR A 96 51.86 35.32 6.69
CA TYR A 96 51.23 35.75 5.44
C TYR A 96 51.67 34.85 4.29
N SER A 97 50.77 34.68 3.34
CA SER A 97 51.06 34.16 2.00
C SER A 97 49.89 34.56 1.11
N ASP A 98 50.20 35.13 -0.06
CA ASP A 98 49.20 35.49 -1.07
C ASP A 98 49.00 34.37 -2.10
N THR A 99 49.89 33.37 -2.09
CA THR A 99 49.88 32.22 -3.01
C THR A 99 49.26 30.98 -2.36
N TYR A 100 49.24 30.90 -1.02
CA TYR A 100 48.67 29.79 -0.28
C TYR A 100 47.19 30.01 0.07
N GLY A 101 46.32 29.18 -0.50
CA GLY A 101 44.94 29.00 -0.04
C GLY A 101 44.81 27.81 0.91
N PRO A 102 44.34 27.99 2.17
CA PRO A 102 44.07 26.91 3.11
C PRO A 102 43.08 25.89 2.54
N SER A 103 43.38 24.60 2.75
CA SER A 103 42.48 23.49 2.45
C SER A 103 42.72 22.34 3.41
N ILE A 104 41.76 21.40 3.46
CA ILE A 104 41.80 20.23 4.35
C ILE A 104 43.06 19.38 4.09
N GLU A 105 43.43 19.22 2.82
CA GLU A 105 44.53 18.35 2.37
C GLU A 105 45.90 19.00 2.57
N LYS A 106 45.99 20.33 2.53
CA LYS A 106 47.28 21.05 2.57
C LYS A 106 47.76 21.20 4.01
N ILE A 107 48.71 20.36 4.43
CA ILE A 107 49.19 20.32 5.83
C ILE A 107 50.25 21.37 6.20
N TYR A 108 50.77 22.10 5.21
CA TYR A 108 52.00 22.89 5.39
C TYR A 108 51.85 24.03 6.40
N LEU A 109 50.77 24.83 6.32
CA LEU A 109 50.52 25.93 7.26
C LEU A 109 50.41 25.45 8.71
N GLU A 110 49.80 24.28 8.94
CA GLU A 110 49.72 23.67 10.27
C GLU A 110 51.10 23.29 10.79
N LYS A 111 51.94 22.66 9.95
CA LYS A 111 53.32 22.35 10.32
C LYS A 111 54.10 23.62 10.68
N LEU A 112 54.04 24.63 9.81
CA LEU A 112 54.75 25.89 10.01
C LEU A 112 54.35 26.58 11.32
N LYS A 113 53.05 26.77 11.55
CA LYS A 113 52.56 27.45 12.76
C LYS A 113 52.88 26.66 14.04
N LEU A 114 52.85 25.32 13.97
CA LEU A 114 53.19 24.45 15.11
C LEU A 114 54.69 24.46 15.43
N VAL A 115 55.57 24.52 14.42
CA VAL A 115 57.02 24.65 14.64
C VAL A 115 57.32 25.95 15.36
N ILE A 116 56.79 27.08 14.87
CA ILE A 116 56.98 28.39 15.53
C ILE A 116 56.43 28.36 16.96
N LYS A 117 55.21 27.83 17.14
CA LYS A 117 54.59 27.69 18.46
C LYS A 117 55.45 26.84 19.40
N LYS A 118 56.03 25.73 18.93
CA LYS A 118 56.92 24.87 19.73
C LYS A 118 58.19 25.61 20.13
N SER A 119 58.77 26.40 19.22
CA SER A 119 59.97 27.19 19.49
C SER A 119 59.75 28.23 20.59
N ILE A 120 58.58 28.86 20.65
CA ILE A 120 58.30 29.92 21.65
C ILE A 120 57.64 29.44 22.94
N ASN A 121 56.94 28.29 22.94
CA ASN A 121 56.12 27.85 24.09
C ASN A 121 56.88 27.61 25.40
N ARG A 122 58.20 27.38 25.32
CA ARG A 122 59.04 27.19 26.51
C ARG A 122 59.48 28.52 27.12
N ASP A 123 59.58 29.56 26.32
CA ASP A 123 60.23 30.82 26.68
C ASP A 123 59.22 31.89 27.13
N TRP A 124 57.93 31.67 26.86
CA TRP A 124 56.84 32.60 27.14
C TRP A 124 55.80 32.00 28.09
N GLU A 125 55.13 32.85 28.87
CA GLU A 125 54.17 32.44 29.90
C GLU A 125 52.85 31.99 29.28
N LYS A 126 52.31 32.81 28.37
CA LYS A 126 51.05 32.53 27.66
C LYS A 126 51.21 32.70 26.15
N ILE A 127 50.48 31.88 25.39
CA ILE A 127 50.29 32.05 23.95
C ILE A 127 48.80 32.22 23.70
N ILE A 128 48.42 33.31 23.06
CA ILE A 128 47.04 33.66 22.75
C ILE A 128 46.89 33.67 21.23
N TRP A 129 46.07 32.77 20.70
CA TRP A 129 45.71 32.73 19.30
C TRP A 129 44.66 33.77 18.99
N LEU A 130 44.91 34.60 17.98
CA LEU A 130 44.01 35.69 17.59
C LEU A 130 43.27 35.35 16.29
N SER A 131 43.96 34.75 15.31
CA SER A 131 43.35 34.34 14.05
C SER A 131 44.10 33.15 13.46
N ASP A 132 43.35 32.20 12.90
CA ASP A 132 43.90 31.01 12.26
C ASP A 132 43.00 30.57 11.10
N LYS A 133 43.36 30.99 9.88
CA LYS A 133 42.61 30.66 8.65
C LYS A 133 42.62 29.17 8.32
N ASP A 134 43.60 28.45 8.84
CA ASP A 134 43.72 27.02 8.66
C ASP A 134 42.72 26.27 9.55
N SER A 135 42.64 26.64 10.83
CA SER A 135 41.60 26.13 11.75
C SER A 135 40.19 26.56 11.31
N GLU A 136 40.03 27.76 10.77
CA GLU A 136 38.77 28.26 10.21
C GLU A 136 38.31 27.40 9.03
N CYS A 137 39.21 27.07 8.11
CA CYS A 137 38.92 26.19 6.97
C CYS A 137 38.38 24.81 7.40
N LEU A 138 39.05 24.19 8.38
CA LEU A 138 38.62 22.90 8.95
C LEU A 138 37.23 23.01 9.62
N SER A 139 37.00 24.10 10.36
CA SER A 139 35.74 24.34 11.07
C SER A 139 34.57 24.56 10.09
N ILE A 140 34.78 25.35 9.02
CA ILE A 140 33.78 25.58 7.97
C ILE A 140 33.34 24.27 7.32
N HIS A 141 34.28 23.36 7.07
CA HIS A 141 33.93 22.05 6.52
C HIS A 141 33.05 21.25 7.50
N LEU A 142 33.45 21.19 8.78
CA LEU A 142 32.67 20.49 9.80
C LEU A 142 31.28 21.10 10.02
N TYR A 143 31.13 22.42 9.89
CA TYR A 143 29.83 23.09 10.04
C TYR A 143 28.77 22.56 9.09
N SER A 144 29.11 22.33 7.82
CA SER A 144 28.14 21.82 6.86
C SER A 144 27.64 20.42 7.20
N LYS A 145 28.54 19.54 7.65
CA LYS A 145 28.21 18.17 8.07
C LYS A 145 27.42 18.13 9.36
N ILE A 146 27.82 18.92 10.36
CA ILE A 146 27.10 19.04 11.64
C ILE A 146 25.68 19.56 11.40
N TYR A 147 25.52 20.59 10.56
CA TYR A 147 24.21 21.12 10.20
C TYR A 147 23.30 20.04 9.61
N LYS A 148 23.84 19.18 8.73
CA LYS A 148 23.10 18.04 8.17
C LYS A 148 22.66 17.07 9.27
N VAL A 149 23.58 16.65 10.15
CA VAL A 149 23.29 15.73 11.25
C VAL A 149 22.22 16.28 12.22
N GLU A 150 22.28 17.57 12.54
CA GLU A 150 21.26 18.22 13.38
C GLU A 150 19.87 18.13 12.76
N ASN A 151 19.76 18.37 11.46
CA ASN A 151 18.47 18.29 10.76
C ASN A 151 17.96 16.86 10.64
N LEU A 152 18.84 15.90 10.35
CA LEU A 152 18.48 14.47 10.34
C LEU A 152 17.97 14.01 11.71
N MET A 153 18.57 14.49 12.80
CA MET A 153 18.09 14.19 14.16
C MET A 153 16.67 14.72 14.38
N ARG A 154 16.37 15.93 13.88
CA ARG A 154 15.03 16.52 13.96
C ARG A 154 14.02 15.73 13.14
N GLU A 155 14.42 15.29 11.94
CA GLU A 155 13.61 14.46 11.07
C GLU A 155 13.24 13.13 11.75
N VAL A 156 14.23 12.40 12.29
CA VAL A 156 13.98 11.15 13.03
C VAL A 156 12.99 11.36 14.19
N ILE A 157 13.20 12.40 15.01
CA ILE A 157 12.29 12.69 16.13
C ILE A 157 10.88 13.00 15.61
N ASN A 158 10.76 13.87 14.59
CA ASN A 158 9.45 14.26 14.06
C ASN A 158 8.72 13.08 13.43
N GLU A 159 9.40 12.29 12.60
CA GLU A 159 8.84 11.12 11.93
C GLU A 159 8.31 10.10 12.95
N VAL A 160 9.15 9.70 13.92
CA VAL A 160 8.76 8.74 14.95
C VAL A 160 7.63 9.30 15.81
N MET A 161 7.81 10.49 16.38
CA MET A 161 6.87 11.00 17.39
C MET A 161 5.53 11.41 16.77
N THR A 162 5.53 11.99 15.57
CA THR A 162 4.30 12.45 14.92
C THR A 162 3.51 11.27 14.36
N LYS A 163 4.16 10.26 13.78
CA LYS A 163 3.45 9.08 13.26
C LYS A 163 2.89 8.20 14.40
N GLN A 164 3.62 8.05 15.51
CA GLN A 164 3.20 7.18 16.62
C GLN A 164 2.23 7.85 17.59
N TYR A 165 2.38 9.16 17.83
CA TYR A 165 1.62 9.87 18.88
C TYR A 165 0.85 11.09 18.37
N GLY A 166 0.99 11.47 17.10
CA GLY A 166 0.37 12.69 16.56
C GLY A 166 0.91 13.96 17.22
N ILE A 167 0.31 15.11 16.91
CA ILE A 167 0.82 16.43 17.35
C ILE A 167 0.89 16.63 18.88
N ILE A 168 0.15 15.83 19.65
CA ILE A 168 0.08 15.91 21.11
C ILE A 168 1.37 15.43 21.81
N TRP A 169 2.26 14.79 21.07
CA TRP A 169 3.53 14.27 21.61
C TRP A 169 4.35 15.36 22.27
N TRP A 170 4.36 16.57 21.69
CA TRP A 170 5.09 17.70 22.23
C TRP A 170 4.61 18.03 23.63
N ASP A 171 3.29 18.00 23.85
CA ASP A 171 2.75 18.35 25.14
C ASP A 171 2.92 17.28 26.19
N THR A 172 2.96 16.03 25.74
CA THR A 172 2.98 14.83 26.56
C THR A 172 4.39 14.45 27.02
N PHE A 173 5.40 14.62 26.16
CA PHE A 173 6.73 14.06 26.38
C PHE A 173 7.85 15.10 26.53
N VAL A 174 7.62 16.36 26.15
CA VAL A 174 8.68 17.38 26.21
C VAL A 174 8.76 18.00 27.61
N PRO A 175 9.94 17.97 28.27
CA PRO A 175 10.15 18.62 29.56
C PRO A 175 9.83 20.12 29.55
N ALA A 176 9.29 20.63 30.66
CA ALA A 176 8.93 22.04 30.83
C ALA A 176 10.09 23.02 30.55
N LYS A 177 11.33 22.63 30.88
CA LYS A 177 12.53 23.43 30.61
C LYS A 177 12.76 23.63 29.10
N ILE A 178 12.54 22.59 28.30
CA ILE A 178 12.69 22.64 26.84
C ILE A 178 11.55 23.45 26.22
N LYS A 179 10.30 23.25 26.69
CA LYS A 179 9.15 24.07 26.28
C LYS A 179 9.37 25.56 26.53
N LYS A 180 9.95 25.91 27.69
CA LYS A 180 10.28 27.30 28.05
C LYS A 180 11.32 27.90 27.09
N LYS A 181 12.42 27.19 26.80
CA LYS A 181 13.42 27.63 25.82
C LYS A 181 12.81 27.94 24.46
N HIS A 182 11.93 27.05 23.99
CA HIS A 182 11.18 27.26 22.76
C HIS A 182 10.33 28.55 22.83
N SER A 183 9.53 28.72 23.89
CA SER A 183 8.68 29.90 24.08
C SER A 183 9.48 31.20 24.11
N ASP A 184 10.65 31.22 24.74
CA ASP A 184 11.50 32.40 24.86
C ASP A 184 12.11 32.81 23.50
N ARG A 185 12.35 31.86 22.59
CA ARG A 185 12.97 32.08 21.27
C ARG A 185 11.95 32.29 20.15
N LEU A 186 10.71 31.89 20.36
CA LEU A 186 9.62 31.87 19.38
C LEU A 186 9.38 33.22 18.71
N GLN A 187 9.27 34.28 19.51
CA GLN A 187 8.90 35.61 19.02
C GLN A 187 9.96 36.15 18.06
N GLU A 188 11.24 35.98 18.40
CA GLU A 188 12.35 36.45 17.58
C GLU A 188 12.45 35.67 16.26
N TYR A 189 12.25 34.34 16.32
CA TYR A 189 12.28 33.47 15.15
C TYR A 189 11.20 33.87 14.13
N LYS A 190 9.95 33.97 14.58
CA LYS A 190 8.80 34.33 13.70
C LYS A 190 8.89 35.76 13.16
N ALA A 191 9.53 36.67 13.88
CA ALA A 191 9.75 38.03 13.40
C ALA A 191 10.79 38.09 12.26
N LYS A 192 11.85 37.27 12.32
CA LYS A 192 12.92 37.24 11.31
C LYS A 192 12.50 36.53 10.02
N VAL A 193 11.68 35.48 10.13
CA VAL A 193 11.33 34.60 9.00
C VAL A 193 9.83 34.63 8.74
N GLN A 194 9.33 35.78 8.27
CA GLN A 194 7.89 36.02 8.12
C GLN A 194 7.20 35.05 7.15
N ALA A 195 7.90 34.62 6.09
CA ALA A 195 7.35 33.73 5.07
C ALA A 195 7.06 32.30 5.59
N PHE A 196 7.60 31.92 6.74
CA PHE A 196 7.42 30.60 7.36
C PHE A 196 6.82 30.71 8.78
N ARG A 197 6.04 31.77 9.05
CA ARG A 197 5.46 32.04 10.38
C ARG A 197 4.45 30.97 10.82
N ASP A 198 3.87 30.28 9.85
CA ASP A 198 2.88 29.21 9.96
C ASP A 198 3.49 27.80 10.04
N VAL A 199 4.80 27.66 9.86
CA VAL A 199 5.53 26.39 10.04
C VAL A 199 5.72 26.10 11.53
N ASP A 200 5.71 24.81 11.90
CA ASP A 200 6.07 24.36 13.24
C ASP A 200 7.59 24.37 13.47
N GLU A 201 8.05 25.34 14.25
CA GLU A 201 9.45 25.58 14.58
C GLU A 201 9.92 24.94 15.91
N ARG A 202 9.08 24.12 16.54
CA ARG A 202 9.31 23.68 17.93
C ARG A 202 10.64 22.96 18.13
N LEU A 203 10.96 22.02 17.24
CA LEU A 203 12.28 21.40 17.23
C LEU A 203 13.35 22.39 16.80
N MET A 204 13.15 23.17 15.74
CA MET A 204 14.15 24.11 15.22
C MET A 204 14.66 25.12 16.27
N SER A 205 13.83 25.44 17.25
CA SER A 205 14.12 26.43 18.30
C SER A 205 14.86 25.88 19.52
N ILE A 206 15.10 24.57 19.59
CA ILE A 206 15.79 23.92 20.73
C ILE A 206 17.20 23.45 20.36
N ASP A 207 18.04 23.32 21.38
CA ASP A 207 19.46 23.00 21.22
C ASP A 207 19.67 21.51 20.91
N ILE A 208 20.81 21.16 20.31
CA ILE A 208 21.16 19.77 19.99
C ILE A 208 21.19 18.85 21.23
N ASP A 209 21.61 19.37 22.39
CA ASP A 209 21.55 18.67 23.68
C ASP A 209 20.11 18.35 24.11
N ASP A 210 19.17 19.26 23.79
CA ASP A 210 17.75 19.08 24.09
C ASP A 210 17.18 17.93 23.23
N LEU A 211 17.59 17.79 21.96
CA LEU A 211 17.22 16.65 21.10
C LEU A 211 17.68 15.32 21.68
N GLY A 212 18.93 15.25 22.15
CA GLY A 212 19.46 14.08 22.84
C GLY A 212 18.71 13.75 24.13
N THR A 213 18.18 14.77 24.81
CA THR A 213 17.36 14.60 26.02
C THR A 213 15.98 14.05 25.68
N LEU A 214 15.38 14.49 24.57
CA LEU A 214 14.06 14.02 24.12
C LEU A 214 14.05 12.53 23.80
N ILE A 215 15.03 12.04 23.04
CA ILE A 215 15.08 10.61 22.68
C ILE A 215 15.33 9.69 23.89
N LYS A 216 15.88 10.23 24.98
CA LYS A 216 16.15 9.53 26.25
C LYS A 216 15.06 9.78 27.30
N PHE A 217 13.96 10.45 26.93
CA PHE A 217 12.97 10.87 27.89
C PHE A 217 12.26 9.67 28.52
N LYS A 218 12.16 9.72 29.85
CA LYS A 218 11.42 8.74 30.65
C LYS A 218 10.30 9.44 31.39
N ARG A 219 9.07 8.99 31.19
CA ARG A 219 7.90 9.42 31.95
C ARG A 219 7.69 8.49 33.12
N TYR A 220 7.41 9.08 34.28
CA TYR A 220 7.11 8.31 35.47
C TYR A 220 5.70 8.65 35.96
N LYS A 221 4.96 7.61 36.33
CA LYS A 221 3.69 7.73 37.03
C LYS A 221 3.95 7.71 38.53
N TRP A 222 3.33 8.64 39.26
CA TRP A 222 3.39 8.60 40.71
C TRP A 222 2.49 7.48 41.23
N ASN A 223 3.05 6.57 42.03
CA ASN A 223 2.35 5.47 42.67
C ASN A 223 2.44 5.66 44.20
N PRO A 224 1.49 6.37 44.82
CA PRO A 224 1.61 6.79 46.21
C PRO A 224 1.61 5.58 47.14
N VAL A 225 2.64 5.52 48.00
CA VAL A 225 2.75 4.52 49.06
C VAL A 225 2.80 5.26 50.40
N PHE A 226 2.14 4.71 51.42
CA PHE A 226 2.24 5.27 52.76
C PHE A 226 3.70 5.29 53.23
N ASP A 227 4.16 6.44 53.70
CA ASP A 227 5.50 6.63 54.23
C ASP A 227 5.43 7.24 55.63
N GLU A 228 5.93 6.51 56.62
CA GLU A 228 5.88 6.91 58.03
C GLU A 228 6.54 8.26 58.29
N LYS A 229 7.63 8.59 57.59
CA LYS A 229 8.33 9.88 57.77
C LYS A 229 7.52 11.02 57.18
N ILE A 230 6.92 10.83 55.99
CA ILE A 230 6.02 11.84 55.40
C ILE A 230 4.84 12.09 56.35
N ASN A 231 4.23 11.03 56.88
CA ASN A 231 3.12 11.16 57.82
C ASN A 231 3.53 11.84 59.14
N ALA A 232 4.72 11.53 59.67
CA ALA A 232 5.28 12.17 60.87
C ALA A 232 5.55 13.66 60.67
N TYR A 233 5.98 14.09 59.47
CA TYR A 233 6.13 15.50 59.12
C TYR A 233 4.77 16.21 59.03
N ILE A 234 3.78 15.62 58.37
CA ILE A 234 2.42 16.20 58.24
C ILE A 234 1.73 16.32 59.60
N SER A 235 1.92 15.32 60.47
CA SER A 235 1.31 15.26 61.81
C SER A 235 2.02 16.15 62.84
N GLY A 236 3.12 16.82 62.48
CA GLY A 236 3.90 17.67 63.37
C GLY A 236 4.72 16.91 64.44
N ILE A 237 4.89 15.59 64.27
CA ILE A 237 5.68 14.75 65.19
C ILE A 237 7.18 14.97 64.98
N GLN A 238 7.60 15.30 63.75
CA GLN A 238 8.98 15.63 63.41
C GLN A 238 9.07 16.99 62.69
N SER A 239 10.23 17.66 62.80
CA SER A 239 10.50 18.90 62.08
C SER A 239 10.53 18.67 60.57
N TYR A 240 9.76 19.45 59.82
CA TYR A 240 9.67 19.35 58.35
C TYR A 240 11.04 19.45 57.67
N ASN A 241 11.32 18.51 56.78
CA ASN A 241 12.51 18.52 55.93
C ASN A 241 12.09 18.32 54.46
N GLU A 242 12.13 19.41 53.70
CA GLU A 242 11.73 19.45 52.29
C GLU A 242 12.51 18.44 51.44
N GLY A 243 13.83 18.35 51.62
CA GLY A 243 14.69 17.44 50.86
C GLY A 243 14.29 15.98 51.05
N SER A 244 14.04 15.55 52.30
CA SER A 244 13.63 14.17 52.60
C SER A 244 12.24 13.83 52.08
N VAL A 245 11.30 14.77 52.12
CA VAL A 245 9.96 14.58 51.54
C VAL A 245 10.04 14.43 50.03
N ILE A 246 10.76 15.33 49.35
CA ILE A 246 10.96 15.26 47.90
C ILE A 246 11.61 13.93 47.52
N GLU A 247 12.69 13.52 48.18
CA GLU A 247 13.37 12.25 47.93
C GLU A 247 12.41 11.05 48.04
N LYS A 248 11.59 11.01 49.09
CA LYS A 248 10.62 9.92 49.29
C LYS A 248 9.52 9.91 48.25
N LEU A 249 9.00 11.07 47.88
CA LEU A 249 8.01 11.18 46.81
C LEU A 249 8.60 10.80 45.44
N LEU A 250 9.88 11.12 45.20
CA LEU A 250 10.59 10.68 44.00
C LEU A 250 10.76 9.15 43.97
N ASN A 251 11.03 8.51 45.10
CA ASN A 251 11.14 7.05 45.20
C ASN A 251 9.82 6.30 44.99
N GLN A 252 8.68 6.98 45.07
CA GLN A 252 7.35 6.43 44.79
C GLN A 252 6.97 6.49 43.29
N LYS A 253 7.87 6.97 42.44
CA LYS A 253 7.64 7.04 40.99
C LYS A 253 7.93 5.68 40.37
N VAL A 254 7.01 5.23 39.51
CA VAL A 254 7.17 4.03 38.70
C VAL A 254 7.35 4.45 37.24
N LEU A 255 8.28 3.81 36.54
CA LEU A 255 8.50 4.05 35.12
C LEU A 255 7.21 3.72 34.36
N GLU A 256 6.70 4.69 33.62
CA GLU A 256 5.47 4.55 32.85
C GLU A 256 5.79 4.40 31.37
N ILE A 257 6.68 5.26 30.86
CA ILE A 257 7.10 5.26 29.47
C ILE A 257 8.59 5.50 29.38
N ASP A 258 9.28 4.73 28.54
CA ASP A 258 10.66 4.96 28.15
C ASP A 258 10.74 5.13 26.63
N LEU A 259 10.82 6.38 26.15
CA LEU A 259 10.80 6.64 24.70
C LEU A 259 11.97 5.98 23.97
N TRP A 260 13.11 5.81 24.65
CA TRP A 260 14.25 5.14 24.04
C TRP A 260 13.91 3.67 23.76
N GLU A 261 13.52 2.93 24.80
CA GLU A 261 13.23 1.50 24.69
C GLU A 261 12.00 1.25 23.80
N GLU A 262 10.95 2.04 23.94
CA GLU A 262 9.68 1.82 23.24
C GLU A 262 9.70 2.25 21.77
N GLN A 263 10.48 3.27 21.41
CA GLN A 263 10.42 3.87 20.07
C GLN A 263 11.77 3.91 19.38
N PHE A 264 12.74 4.64 19.94
CA PHE A 264 13.96 4.96 19.21
C PHE A 264 14.94 3.78 19.07
N SER A 265 14.96 2.85 20.02
CA SER A 265 15.85 1.67 20.02
C SER A 265 15.59 0.69 18.87
N LYS A 266 14.40 0.76 18.25
CA LYS A 266 14.01 -0.02 17.07
C LYS A 266 14.79 0.40 15.83
N TYR A 267 15.05 1.71 15.71
CA TYR A 267 15.61 2.32 14.52
C TYR A 267 17.09 2.68 14.66
N LEU A 268 17.53 2.99 15.88
CA LEU A 268 18.89 3.45 16.17
C LEU A 268 19.73 2.37 16.89
N PRO A 269 21.07 2.35 16.68
CA PRO A 269 21.94 1.41 17.37
C PRO A 269 21.94 1.58 18.90
N LYS A 270 22.18 0.48 19.64
CA LYS A 270 22.20 0.47 21.11
C LYS A 270 23.19 1.46 21.72
N ASP A 271 24.34 1.66 21.08
CA ASP A 271 25.41 2.55 21.53
C ASP A 271 25.25 4.00 21.03
N PHE A 272 24.22 4.28 20.22
CA PHE A 272 23.97 5.59 19.61
C PHE A 272 23.98 6.71 20.66
N ASN A 273 23.30 6.49 21.78
CA ASN A 273 23.19 7.46 22.86
C ASN A 273 24.53 7.90 23.48
N GLY A 274 25.51 6.99 23.48
CA GLY A 274 26.88 7.29 23.93
C GLY A 274 27.66 8.05 22.86
N ARG A 275 27.57 7.61 21.60
CA ARG A 275 28.23 8.28 20.46
C ARG A 275 27.67 9.69 20.23
N TYR A 276 26.36 9.86 20.35
CA TYR A 276 25.70 11.16 20.24
C TYR A 276 26.21 12.15 21.29
N ALA A 277 26.43 11.71 22.53
CA ALA A 277 26.97 12.57 23.58
C ALA A 277 28.42 13.02 23.31
N VAL A 278 29.22 12.21 22.61
CA VAL A 278 30.56 12.61 22.14
C VAL A 278 30.41 13.64 21.01
N PHE A 279 29.60 13.32 20.00
CA PHE A 279 29.30 14.22 18.89
C PHE A 279 28.81 15.59 19.36
N THR A 280 27.95 15.69 20.38
CA THR A 280 27.49 16.98 20.89
C THR A 280 28.62 17.82 21.50
N LYS A 281 29.57 17.18 22.19
CA LYS A 281 30.75 17.89 22.73
C LYS A 281 31.63 18.40 21.59
N ASP A 282 31.87 17.57 20.58
CA ASP A 282 32.66 17.92 19.41
C ASP A 282 31.99 19.05 18.63
N ARG A 283 30.68 18.95 18.38
CA ARG A 283 29.87 20.01 17.78
C ARG A 283 30.01 21.33 18.52
N ASN A 284 29.90 21.33 19.85
CA ASN A 284 30.07 22.54 20.65
C ASN A 284 31.50 23.09 20.57
N HIS A 285 32.51 22.23 20.40
CA HIS A 285 33.88 22.68 20.14
C HIS A 285 33.99 23.44 18.83
N VAL A 286 33.42 22.89 17.74
CA VAL A 286 33.41 23.54 16.42
C VAL A 286 32.60 24.84 16.47
N MET A 287 31.34 24.82 16.94
CA MET A 287 30.41 25.98 16.94
C MET A 287 30.87 27.17 17.79
N HIS A 288 31.77 26.96 18.75
CA HIS A 288 32.40 28.04 19.51
C HIS A 288 33.73 28.52 18.91
N ASN A 289 34.01 28.17 17.65
CA ASN A 289 35.22 28.55 16.90
C ASN A 289 36.52 28.24 17.67
N LYS A 290 36.54 27.14 18.44
CA LYS A 290 37.77 26.72 19.12
C LYS A 290 38.77 26.20 18.09
N LEU A 291 40.06 26.27 18.41
CA LEU A 291 41.10 25.80 17.51
C LEU A 291 40.95 24.30 17.22
N ILE A 292 41.18 23.94 15.95
CA ILE A 292 41.13 22.58 15.42
C ILE A 292 42.40 22.36 14.60
N ASP A 293 43.10 21.28 14.90
CA ASP A 293 44.14 20.72 14.04
C ASP A 293 43.55 19.56 13.21
N ARG A 294 44.32 19.07 12.25
CA ARG A 294 43.87 17.98 11.35
C ARG A 294 43.59 16.67 12.09
N SER A 295 44.25 16.41 13.22
CA SER A 295 44.01 15.22 14.03
C SER A 295 42.63 15.28 14.70
N ALA A 296 42.31 16.42 15.31
CA ALA A 296 41.00 16.70 15.89
C ALA A 296 39.93 16.75 14.79
N PHE A 297 40.20 17.41 13.66
CA PHE A 297 39.31 17.44 12.51
C PHE A 297 38.92 16.04 12.05
N LYS A 298 39.89 15.14 11.86
CA LYS A 298 39.63 13.75 11.46
C LYS A 298 38.75 13.03 12.48
N THR A 299 39.08 13.15 13.76
CA THR A 299 38.33 12.49 14.84
C THR A 299 36.87 12.98 14.90
N ILE A 300 36.67 14.30 14.81
CA ILE A 300 35.36 14.92 14.82
C ILE A 300 34.59 14.52 13.55
N ASN A 301 35.23 14.59 12.38
CA ASN A 301 34.63 14.23 11.11
C ASN A 301 34.14 12.77 11.10
N ASP A 302 34.97 11.84 11.56
CA ASP A 302 34.61 10.42 11.67
C ASP A 302 33.42 10.23 12.66
N SER A 303 33.37 11.01 13.74
CA SER A 303 32.24 10.97 14.68
C SER A 303 30.96 11.51 14.03
N VAL A 304 31.04 12.57 13.24
CA VAL A 304 29.89 13.18 12.54
C VAL A 304 29.35 12.21 11.48
N GLU A 305 30.22 11.63 10.65
CA GLU A 305 29.84 10.69 9.59
C GLU A 305 29.14 9.44 10.15
N ARG A 306 29.62 8.90 11.28
CA ARG A 306 28.95 7.76 11.93
C ARG A 306 27.54 8.08 12.42
N ILE A 307 27.33 9.25 13.01
CA ILE A 307 25.99 9.66 13.46
C ILE A 307 25.09 9.93 12.25
N GLU A 308 25.62 10.55 11.20
CA GLU A 308 24.91 10.75 9.95
C GLU A 308 24.41 9.43 9.35
N GLU A 309 25.29 8.43 9.22
CA GLU A 309 24.94 7.11 8.70
C GLU A 309 23.83 6.44 9.50
N ASP A 310 23.90 6.49 10.84
CA ASP A 310 22.88 5.90 11.69
C ASP A 310 21.51 6.56 11.51
N LEU A 311 21.48 7.90 11.44
CA LEU A 311 20.24 8.64 11.26
C LEU A 311 19.63 8.39 9.87
N VAL A 312 20.45 8.35 8.82
CA VAL A 312 19.98 8.02 7.47
C VAL A 312 19.42 6.59 7.41
N LYS A 313 20.07 5.62 8.05
CA LYS A 313 19.56 4.24 8.16
C LYS A 313 18.26 4.19 8.96
N ALA A 314 18.16 4.95 10.05
CA ALA A 314 16.95 5.04 10.85
C ALA A 314 15.77 5.61 10.06
N ILE A 315 15.97 6.71 9.32
CA ILE A 315 14.92 7.32 8.49
C ILE A 315 14.37 6.32 7.46
N LYS A 316 15.25 5.58 6.77
CA LYS A 316 14.82 4.55 5.82
C LYS A 316 13.97 3.48 6.50
N LYS A 317 14.42 2.94 7.63
CA LYS A 317 13.64 1.97 8.41
C LYS A 317 12.30 2.51 8.87
N ILE A 318 12.25 3.78 9.30
CA ILE A 318 11.01 4.42 9.72
C ILE A 318 10.01 4.54 8.57
N GLN A 319 10.48 4.87 7.36
CA GLN A 319 9.65 4.94 6.16
C GLN A 319 9.10 3.56 5.77
N ASP A 320 9.89 2.50 5.93
CA ASP A 320 9.48 1.14 5.57
C ASP A 320 8.57 0.49 6.64
N GLU A 321 8.78 0.78 7.92
CA GLU A 321 8.13 0.08 9.04
C GLU A 321 6.92 0.84 9.62
N ILE A 322 6.90 2.18 9.59
CA ILE A 322 5.77 2.96 10.11
C ILE A 322 4.81 3.29 8.97
N LEU A 323 3.97 2.30 8.64
CA LEU A 323 2.94 2.39 7.61
C LEU A 323 1.70 3.12 8.11
N SER A 324 1.11 3.92 7.23
CA SER A 324 -0.21 4.51 7.41
C SER A 324 -1.32 3.46 7.31
N ASN A 325 -2.50 3.79 7.84
CA ASN A 325 -3.67 2.92 7.74
C ASN A 325 -4.08 2.72 6.27
N GLU A 326 -3.89 3.75 5.45
CA GLU A 326 -4.15 3.74 4.01
C GLU A 326 -3.21 2.75 3.29
N GLU A 327 -1.91 2.76 3.61
CA GLU A 327 -0.94 1.81 3.05
C GLU A 327 -1.25 0.37 3.48
N ILE A 328 -1.59 0.15 4.75
CA ILE A 328 -1.99 -1.16 5.26
C ILE A 328 -3.22 -1.68 4.49
N LEU A 329 -4.24 -0.83 4.34
CA LEU A 329 -5.46 -1.18 3.62
C LEU A 329 -5.18 -1.53 2.15
N GLU A 330 -4.29 -0.79 1.50
CA GLU A 330 -3.93 -1.05 0.10
C GLU A 330 -3.17 -2.38 -0.05
N ILE A 331 -2.24 -2.67 0.86
CA ILE A 331 -1.54 -3.97 0.92
C ILE A 331 -2.53 -5.11 1.14
N GLU A 332 -3.52 -4.93 2.01
CA GLU A 332 -4.56 -5.94 2.25
C GLU A 332 -5.44 -6.19 1.02
N LYS A 333 -5.85 -5.12 0.31
CA LYS A 333 -6.57 -5.26 -0.96
C LYS A 333 -5.75 -5.99 -2.01
N GLN A 334 -4.48 -5.62 -2.17
CA GLN A 334 -3.58 -6.26 -3.13
C GLN A 334 -3.44 -7.76 -2.83
N LYS A 335 -3.24 -8.12 -1.56
CA LYS A 335 -3.20 -9.54 -1.13
C LYS A 335 -4.52 -10.28 -1.40
N LYS A 336 -5.65 -9.59 -1.30
CA LYS A 336 -6.96 -10.18 -1.61
C LYS A 336 -7.11 -10.44 -3.12
N ILE A 337 -6.67 -9.49 -3.96
CA ILE A 337 -6.67 -9.64 -5.42
C ILE A 337 -5.74 -10.78 -5.84
N GLU A 338 -4.53 -10.83 -5.30
CA GLU A 338 -3.57 -11.92 -5.59
C GLU A 338 -4.13 -13.29 -5.20
N ARG A 339 -4.84 -13.39 -4.07
CA ARG A 339 -5.52 -14.62 -3.68
C ARG A 339 -6.60 -15.03 -4.68
N MET A 340 -7.46 -14.08 -5.09
CA MET A 340 -8.50 -14.34 -6.09
C MET A 340 -7.90 -14.80 -7.42
N MET A 341 -6.81 -14.17 -7.87
CA MET A 341 -6.12 -14.57 -9.09
C MET A 341 -5.52 -15.98 -9.00
N LEU A 342 -5.02 -16.38 -7.81
CA LEU A 342 -4.52 -17.73 -7.59
C LEU A 342 -5.64 -18.78 -7.59
N GLU A 343 -6.80 -18.45 -7.01
CA GLU A 343 -7.99 -19.31 -7.01
C GLU A 343 -8.55 -19.50 -8.43
N GLU A 344 -8.59 -18.43 -9.23
CA GLU A 344 -9.01 -18.49 -10.65
C GLU A 344 -8.03 -19.30 -11.50
N LEU A 345 -6.72 -19.09 -11.31
CA LEU A 345 -5.70 -19.89 -12.01
C LEU A 345 -5.79 -21.38 -11.65
N ASP A 346 -6.05 -21.72 -10.38
CA ASP A 346 -6.24 -23.10 -9.95
C ASP A 346 -7.49 -23.71 -10.59
N HIS A 347 -8.62 -22.98 -10.61
CA HIS A 347 -9.84 -23.42 -11.30
C HIS A 347 -9.58 -23.69 -12.80
N ASP A 348 -8.91 -22.77 -13.50
CA ASP A 348 -8.53 -22.95 -14.91
C ASP A 348 -7.62 -24.17 -15.12
N CYS A 349 -6.63 -24.38 -14.25
CA CYS A 349 -5.74 -25.54 -14.32
C CYS A 349 -6.54 -26.85 -14.15
N ARG A 350 -7.49 -26.88 -13.21
CA ARG A 350 -8.32 -28.04 -12.92
C ARG A 350 -9.17 -28.44 -14.12
N GLU A 351 -9.79 -27.48 -14.80
CA GLU A 351 -10.58 -27.75 -16.03
C GLU A 351 -9.68 -28.14 -17.22
N ASN A 352 -8.56 -27.43 -17.43
CA ASN A 352 -7.68 -27.68 -18.58
C ASN A 352 -6.92 -29.02 -18.52
N ASP A 353 -6.45 -29.42 -17.33
CA ASP A 353 -5.68 -30.67 -17.17
C ASP A 353 -6.59 -31.90 -17.27
N SER A 354 -7.79 -31.82 -16.70
CA SER A 354 -8.73 -32.95 -16.62
C SER A 354 -9.67 -33.05 -17.83
N GLY A 355 -9.90 -31.95 -18.54
CA GLY A 355 -10.88 -31.86 -19.63
C GLY A 355 -12.34 -31.82 -19.17
N VAL A 356 -12.59 -31.61 -17.88
CA VAL A 356 -13.92 -31.62 -17.26
C VAL A 356 -14.30 -30.20 -16.84
N SER A 357 -15.58 -29.85 -16.98
CA SER A 357 -16.11 -28.55 -16.55
C SER A 357 -16.59 -28.60 -15.08
N ILE A 358 -16.11 -27.68 -14.25
CA ILE A 358 -16.55 -27.52 -12.85
C ILE A 358 -17.37 -26.22 -12.78
N ARG A 359 -18.70 -26.38 -12.84
CA ARG A 359 -19.63 -25.26 -12.92
C ARG A 359 -20.08 -24.83 -11.51
N ASN A 360 -20.18 -23.52 -11.31
CA ASN A 360 -20.82 -22.94 -10.14
C ASN A 360 -22.34 -22.86 -10.36
N ASN A 361 -23.08 -22.55 -9.30
CA ASN A 361 -24.55 -22.49 -9.30
C ASN A 361 -25.14 -21.74 -10.52
N HIS A 362 -24.68 -20.52 -10.81
CA HIS A 362 -25.15 -19.72 -11.95
C HIS A 362 -24.88 -20.35 -13.32
N LYS A 363 -23.75 -21.05 -13.49
CA LYS A 363 -23.46 -21.75 -14.75
C LYS A 363 -24.35 -22.99 -14.93
N ILE A 364 -24.77 -23.62 -13.83
CA ILE A 364 -25.70 -24.77 -13.86
C ILE A 364 -27.13 -24.29 -14.15
N GLU A 365 -27.56 -23.19 -13.54
CA GLU A 365 -28.84 -22.53 -13.81
C GLU A 365 -28.99 -22.19 -15.30
N ALA A 366 -27.98 -21.52 -15.89
CA ALA A 366 -27.98 -21.18 -17.31
C ALA A 366 -28.07 -22.42 -18.23
N LEU A 367 -27.44 -23.52 -17.83
CA LEU A 367 -27.47 -24.79 -18.57
C LEU A 367 -28.89 -25.42 -18.56
N PHE A 368 -29.61 -25.32 -17.44
CA PHE A 368 -31.01 -25.74 -17.37
C PHE A 368 -31.94 -24.83 -18.16
N ASP A 369 -31.74 -23.50 -18.12
CA ASP A 369 -32.50 -22.57 -18.95
C ASP A 369 -32.32 -22.85 -20.45
N GLU A 370 -31.10 -23.13 -20.90
CA GLU A 370 -30.82 -23.55 -22.28
C GLU A 370 -31.57 -24.84 -22.63
N SER A 371 -31.61 -25.82 -21.71
CA SER A 371 -32.33 -27.09 -21.90
C SER A 371 -33.86 -26.88 -21.99
N ILE A 372 -34.42 -25.95 -21.22
CA ILE A 372 -35.83 -25.58 -21.29
C ILE A 372 -36.15 -24.90 -22.63
N ALA A 373 -35.26 -24.04 -23.14
CA ALA A 373 -35.45 -23.41 -24.45
C ALA A 373 -35.42 -24.43 -25.61
N GLU A 374 -34.52 -25.41 -25.53
CA GLU A 374 -34.46 -26.55 -26.47
C GLU A 374 -35.75 -27.38 -26.39
N PHE A 375 -36.22 -27.67 -25.17
CA PHE A 375 -37.48 -28.36 -24.92
C PHE A 375 -38.64 -27.74 -25.69
N PHE A 376 -38.85 -26.42 -25.59
CA PHE A 376 -39.97 -25.76 -26.27
C PHE A 376 -39.89 -25.87 -27.79
N THR A 377 -38.69 -25.76 -28.35
CA THR A 377 -38.47 -25.81 -29.80
C THR A 377 -38.83 -27.19 -30.36
N GLU A 378 -38.39 -28.27 -29.70
CA GLU A 378 -38.68 -29.64 -30.14
C GLU A 378 -40.12 -30.07 -29.83
N PHE A 379 -40.66 -29.64 -28.69
CA PHE A 379 -42.03 -29.91 -28.26
C PHE A 379 -43.06 -29.32 -29.25
N GLU A 380 -42.84 -28.08 -29.69
CA GLU A 380 -43.68 -27.43 -30.72
C GLU A 380 -43.71 -28.22 -32.03
N GLU A 381 -42.55 -28.67 -32.53
CA GLU A 381 -42.48 -29.43 -33.78
C GLU A 381 -43.17 -30.80 -33.67
N LYS A 382 -43.03 -31.51 -32.55
CA LYS A 382 -43.64 -32.84 -32.38
C LYS A 382 -45.17 -32.80 -32.26
N LEU A 383 -45.75 -31.76 -31.67
CA LEU A 383 -47.21 -31.61 -31.54
C LEU A 383 -47.87 -30.79 -32.65
N ARG A 384 -47.10 -30.30 -33.63
CA ARG A 384 -47.55 -29.42 -34.71
C ARG A 384 -48.77 -29.90 -35.51
N PHE A 385 -48.98 -31.22 -35.62
CA PHE A 385 -50.08 -31.80 -36.40
C PHE A 385 -51.32 -32.15 -35.57
N ARG A 386 -51.28 -32.01 -34.24
CA ARG A 386 -52.43 -32.25 -33.35
C ARG A 386 -53.33 -31.02 -33.30
N ASN A 387 -54.32 -30.96 -34.18
CA ASN A 387 -55.29 -29.85 -34.25
C ASN A 387 -56.44 -29.99 -33.23
N ASP A 388 -56.52 -31.13 -32.53
CA ASP A 388 -57.52 -31.46 -31.52
C ASP A 388 -57.18 -30.91 -30.13
N ILE A 389 -55.98 -30.34 -29.97
CA ILE A 389 -55.49 -29.74 -28.73
C ILE A 389 -55.09 -28.27 -28.94
N GLU A 390 -55.34 -27.45 -27.93
CA GLU A 390 -54.88 -26.07 -27.85
C GLU A 390 -53.74 -26.00 -26.83
N ILE A 391 -52.57 -25.50 -27.26
CA ILE A 391 -51.41 -25.31 -26.39
C ILE A 391 -51.28 -23.82 -26.08
N GLN A 392 -51.30 -23.48 -24.79
CA GLN A 392 -51.08 -22.13 -24.31
C GLN A 392 -49.72 -22.05 -23.63
N TYR A 393 -48.78 -21.36 -24.26
CA TYR A 393 -47.45 -21.10 -23.73
C TYR A 393 -47.52 -19.98 -22.68
N GLN A 394 -47.10 -20.29 -21.46
CA GLN A 394 -47.04 -19.36 -20.34
C GLN A 394 -45.72 -19.60 -19.60
N TYR A 395 -44.60 -19.32 -20.28
CA TYR A 395 -43.30 -19.39 -19.64
C TYR A 395 -43.14 -18.22 -18.67
N GLU A 396 -43.54 -18.47 -17.42
CA GLU A 396 -43.40 -17.56 -16.28
C GLU A 396 -42.52 -18.24 -15.24
N GLY A 397 -41.21 -18.26 -15.49
CA GLY A 397 -40.19 -18.68 -14.54
C GLY A 397 -39.81 -17.55 -13.59
N ASN A 398 -39.81 -17.80 -12.28
CA ASN A 398 -39.24 -16.90 -11.27
C ASN A 398 -38.19 -17.68 -10.45
N GLY A 399 -36.93 -17.65 -10.90
CA GLY A 399 -35.85 -18.41 -10.28
C GLY A 399 -36.02 -19.90 -10.50
N ASP A 400 -35.91 -20.69 -9.43
CA ASP A 400 -35.80 -22.15 -9.50
C ASP A 400 -37.08 -22.91 -9.88
N ASN A 401 -38.24 -22.24 -10.01
CA ASN A 401 -39.48 -22.88 -10.44
C ASN A 401 -40.38 -21.95 -11.27
N GLY A 402 -41.28 -22.57 -12.04
CA GLY A 402 -42.20 -21.81 -12.87
C GLY A 402 -43.18 -22.67 -13.66
N LYS A 403 -44.16 -22.00 -14.27
CA LYS A 403 -45.09 -22.62 -15.21
C LYS A 403 -44.44 -22.68 -16.60
N LEU A 404 -44.62 -23.78 -17.31
CA LEU A 404 -44.12 -23.97 -18.68
C LEU A 404 -45.22 -23.69 -19.71
N PHE A 405 -46.24 -24.54 -19.73
CA PHE A 405 -47.35 -24.49 -20.68
C PHE A 405 -48.57 -25.21 -20.14
N SER A 406 -49.72 -25.00 -20.80
CA SER A 406 -50.93 -25.78 -20.56
C SER A 406 -51.48 -26.32 -21.87
N VAL A 407 -51.96 -27.57 -21.86
CA VAL A 407 -52.56 -28.25 -23.01
C VAL A 407 -54.02 -28.50 -22.71
N LYS A 408 -54.91 -28.11 -23.61
CA LYS A 408 -56.36 -28.30 -23.47
C LYS A 408 -56.93 -29.05 -24.66
N SER A 409 -57.77 -30.07 -24.43
CA SER A 409 -58.49 -30.72 -25.52
C SER A 409 -59.66 -29.86 -26.01
N SER A 410 -59.73 -29.65 -27.32
CA SER A 410 -60.87 -28.98 -27.97
C SER A 410 -62.13 -29.84 -27.97
N ILE A 411 -61.97 -31.17 -27.81
CA ILE A 411 -63.05 -32.16 -27.86
C ILE A 411 -63.66 -32.38 -26.47
N THR A 412 -62.84 -32.73 -25.46
CA THR A 412 -63.33 -33.07 -24.11
C THR A 412 -63.35 -31.88 -23.15
N GLN A 413 -62.70 -30.77 -23.51
CA GLN A 413 -62.47 -29.60 -22.65
C GLN A 413 -61.60 -29.86 -21.40
N GLU A 414 -60.98 -31.05 -21.29
CA GLU A 414 -59.99 -31.37 -20.26
C GLU A 414 -58.68 -30.61 -20.50
N TYR A 415 -57.95 -30.30 -19.42
CA TYR A 415 -56.70 -29.53 -19.50
C TYR A 415 -55.62 -30.08 -18.55
N LEU A 416 -54.37 -30.00 -19.01
CA LEU A 416 -53.15 -30.36 -18.30
C LEU A 416 -52.28 -29.11 -18.13
N GLU A 417 -51.70 -28.92 -16.96
CA GLU A 417 -50.78 -27.80 -16.68
C GLU A 417 -49.41 -28.35 -16.28
N PHE A 418 -48.35 -27.86 -16.93
CA PHE A 418 -46.98 -28.31 -16.73
C PHE A 418 -46.11 -27.22 -16.10
N TYR A 419 -45.24 -27.66 -15.19
CA TYR A 419 -44.35 -26.82 -14.39
C TYR A 419 -42.94 -27.41 -14.37
N PHE A 420 -41.97 -26.56 -14.02
CA PHE A 420 -40.59 -26.98 -13.74
C PHE A 420 -40.15 -26.61 -12.32
N ASP A 421 -39.17 -27.33 -11.81
CA ASP A 421 -38.50 -27.10 -10.52
C ASP A 421 -37.02 -27.52 -10.60
N MET A 422 -36.10 -26.65 -10.18
CA MET A 422 -34.65 -26.83 -10.22
C MET A 422 -34.10 -27.08 -8.81
N ASP A 423 -33.29 -28.12 -8.66
CA ASP A 423 -32.51 -28.40 -7.44
C ASP A 423 -31.03 -28.39 -7.82
N ILE A 424 -30.33 -27.31 -7.46
CA ILE A 424 -28.94 -27.05 -7.88
C ILE A 424 -27.99 -27.25 -6.70
N CYS A 425 -27.01 -28.15 -6.91
CA CYS A 425 -25.85 -28.33 -6.06
C CYS A 425 -24.59 -28.10 -6.90
N ASP A 426 -23.74 -27.15 -6.47
CA ASP A 426 -22.53 -26.75 -7.20
C ASP A 426 -21.24 -27.36 -6.62
N ASP A 427 -21.37 -28.26 -5.66
CA ASP A 427 -20.25 -29.05 -5.16
C ASP A 427 -19.70 -29.96 -6.26
N GLU A 428 -18.40 -30.23 -6.24
CA GLU A 428 -17.75 -31.10 -7.21
C GLU A 428 -18.27 -32.54 -7.12
N GLY A 429 -18.62 -33.11 -8.27
CA GLY A 429 -19.14 -34.48 -8.33
C GLY A 429 -20.57 -34.61 -7.79
N SER A 430 -21.23 -33.49 -7.47
CA SER A 430 -22.66 -33.49 -7.11
C SER A 430 -23.57 -33.53 -8.34
N GLU A 431 -24.78 -34.03 -8.15
CA GLU A 431 -25.83 -34.06 -9.17
C GLU A 431 -26.83 -32.94 -8.89
N SER A 432 -27.15 -32.15 -9.91
CA SER A 432 -28.25 -31.19 -9.93
C SER A 432 -29.40 -31.74 -10.78
N THR A 433 -30.64 -31.37 -10.48
CA THR A 433 -31.82 -31.89 -11.20
C THR A 433 -32.79 -30.79 -11.62
N LEU A 434 -33.34 -30.93 -12.82
CA LEU A 434 -34.45 -30.15 -13.35
C LEU A 434 -35.65 -31.09 -13.52
N ALA A 435 -36.70 -30.88 -12.75
CA ALA A 435 -37.90 -31.68 -12.78
C ALA A 435 -38.99 -31.02 -13.64
N PHE A 436 -39.63 -31.80 -14.51
CA PHE A 436 -40.85 -31.43 -15.22
C PHE A 436 -42.01 -32.20 -14.62
N TYR A 437 -43.11 -31.54 -14.28
CA TYR A 437 -44.26 -32.19 -13.66
C TYR A 437 -45.59 -31.58 -14.08
N CYS A 438 -46.65 -32.39 -14.03
CA CYS A 438 -48.01 -31.91 -14.26
C CYS A 438 -48.69 -31.65 -12.90
N SER A 439 -49.31 -30.48 -12.70
CA SER A 439 -49.98 -30.17 -11.42
C SER A 439 -51.27 -30.95 -11.19
N ASN A 440 -51.90 -31.40 -12.27
CA ASN A 440 -53.22 -32.03 -12.27
C ASN A 440 -53.12 -33.57 -12.33
N SER A 441 -51.91 -34.13 -12.22
CA SER A 441 -51.58 -35.56 -12.28
C SER A 441 -50.37 -35.86 -11.39
N ASP A 442 -50.07 -37.13 -11.15
CA ASP A 442 -48.84 -37.58 -10.46
C ASP A 442 -47.63 -37.71 -11.40
N PHE A 443 -47.73 -37.20 -12.64
CA PHE A 443 -46.67 -37.26 -13.63
C PHE A 443 -45.49 -36.35 -13.26
N LYS A 444 -44.28 -36.93 -13.21
CA LYS A 444 -43.02 -36.21 -12.98
C LYS A 444 -41.84 -36.91 -13.63
N VAL A 445 -41.02 -36.16 -14.35
CA VAL A 445 -39.81 -36.61 -15.06
C VAL A 445 -38.64 -35.67 -14.74
N TYR A 446 -37.41 -36.16 -14.80
CA TYR A 446 -36.22 -35.43 -14.34
C TYR A 446 -35.10 -35.43 -15.38
N LEU A 447 -34.60 -34.24 -15.68
CA LEU A 447 -33.32 -34.03 -16.34
C LEU A 447 -32.24 -33.88 -15.26
N LYS A 448 -31.15 -34.64 -15.38
CA LYS A 448 -30.04 -34.64 -14.42
C LYS A 448 -28.80 -34.00 -15.03
N TYR A 449 -28.10 -33.18 -14.26
CA TYR A 449 -26.77 -32.68 -14.58
C TYR A 449 -25.78 -33.14 -13.52
N GLN A 450 -24.70 -33.77 -13.95
CA GLN A 450 -23.59 -34.20 -13.09
C GLN A 450 -22.48 -33.16 -13.19
N ASN A 451 -22.09 -32.55 -12.07
CA ASN A 451 -20.97 -31.60 -12.04
C ASN A 451 -19.64 -32.35 -12.04
N GLY A 452 -18.64 -31.74 -12.69
CA GLY A 452 -17.29 -32.27 -12.73
C GLY A 452 -16.63 -32.39 -11.36
N ALA A 453 -15.78 -33.39 -11.19
CA ALA A 453 -14.89 -33.50 -10.03
C ALA A 453 -13.49 -33.91 -10.48
N VAL A 454 -12.47 -33.34 -9.85
CA VAL A 454 -11.08 -33.66 -10.15
C VAL A 454 -10.29 -33.94 -8.88
N GLU A 455 -9.28 -34.79 -9.00
CA GLU A 455 -8.29 -35.01 -7.96
C GLU A 455 -6.88 -34.80 -8.52
N LEU A 456 -5.96 -34.37 -7.66
CA LEU A 456 -4.56 -34.22 -8.05
C LEU A 456 -3.89 -35.58 -8.04
N ASP A 457 -3.41 -36.03 -9.20
CA ASP A 457 -2.54 -37.20 -9.27
C ASP A 457 -1.12 -36.81 -8.88
N TYR A 458 -0.66 -37.27 -7.72
CA TYR A 458 0.65 -36.93 -7.18
C TYR A 458 1.82 -37.46 -8.02
N ASP A 459 1.59 -38.49 -8.85
CA ASP A 459 2.65 -39.09 -9.68
C ASP A 459 2.88 -38.30 -10.98
N SER A 460 1.81 -37.84 -11.64
CA SER A 460 1.90 -37.00 -12.85
C SER A 460 1.97 -35.49 -12.56
N GLY A 461 1.49 -35.06 -11.39
CA GLY A 461 1.39 -33.65 -11.00
C GLY A 461 0.29 -32.88 -11.75
N LEU A 462 -0.64 -33.57 -12.39
CA LEU A 462 -1.77 -33.00 -13.12
C LEU A 462 -3.09 -33.35 -12.43
N TYR A 463 -4.12 -32.54 -12.66
CA TYR A 463 -5.47 -32.88 -12.22
C TYR A 463 -6.09 -33.94 -13.15
N MET A 464 -6.62 -35.00 -12.54
CA MET A 464 -7.29 -36.10 -13.23
C MET A 464 -8.78 -36.10 -12.89
N PRO A 465 -9.66 -36.41 -13.86
CA PRO A 465 -11.09 -36.45 -13.61
C PRO A 465 -11.47 -37.63 -12.71
N VAL A 466 -12.19 -37.32 -11.62
CA VAL A 466 -12.88 -38.30 -10.77
C VAL A 466 -14.30 -38.53 -11.28
N THR A 467 -14.94 -37.47 -11.77
CA THR A 467 -16.29 -37.49 -12.30
C THR A 467 -16.36 -36.57 -13.51
N GLU A 468 -16.83 -37.11 -14.64
CA GLU A 468 -17.05 -36.34 -15.87
C GLU A 468 -18.33 -35.52 -15.76
N ASP A 469 -18.30 -34.29 -16.27
CA ASP A 469 -19.52 -33.48 -16.36
C ASP A 469 -20.41 -33.99 -17.49
N SER A 470 -21.71 -34.10 -17.23
CA SER A 470 -22.68 -34.56 -18.23
C SER A 470 -24.08 -34.05 -17.91
N ILE A 471 -24.86 -33.80 -18.95
CA ILE A 471 -26.29 -33.51 -18.85
C ILE A 471 -27.08 -34.66 -19.49
N GLY A 472 -28.22 -34.99 -18.90
CA GLY A 472 -29.18 -35.91 -19.47
C GLY A 472 -29.69 -35.44 -20.83
N ASP A 473 -30.25 -36.37 -21.59
CA ASP A 473 -30.78 -36.09 -22.91
C ASP A 473 -32.23 -35.58 -22.82
N ILE A 474 -32.43 -34.31 -23.17
CA ILE A 474 -33.73 -33.64 -23.14
C ILE A 474 -34.76 -34.27 -24.09
N ALA A 475 -34.31 -34.91 -25.17
CA ALA A 475 -35.20 -35.55 -26.14
C ALA A 475 -36.04 -36.66 -25.50
N ASN A 476 -35.45 -37.44 -24.58
CA ASN A 476 -36.17 -38.48 -23.85
C ASN A 476 -37.25 -37.88 -22.92
N ILE A 477 -36.95 -36.73 -22.31
CA ILE A 477 -37.90 -36.02 -21.45
C ILE A 477 -39.10 -35.54 -22.26
N ILE A 478 -38.83 -35.01 -23.46
CA ILE A 478 -39.88 -34.57 -24.40
C ILE A 478 -40.76 -35.75 -24.80
N ASP A 479 -40.16 -36.90 -25.17
CA ASP A 479 -40.91 -38.09 -25.55
C ASP A 479 -41.81 -38.59 -24.40
N GLU A 480 -41.31 -38.63 -23.17
CA GLU A 480 -42.10 -39.04 -22.00
C GLU A 480 -43.27 -38.09 -21.73
N ILE A 481 -43.07 -36.78 -21.87
CA ILE A 481 -44.14 -35.78 -21.71
C ILE A 481 -45.19 -35.92 -22.82
N ILE A 482 -44.77 -36.14 -24.07
CA ILE A 482 -45.68 -36.31 -25.20
C ILE A 482 -46.48 -37.61 -25.08
N ASP A 483 -45.84 -38.72 -24.71
CA ASP A 483 -46.52 -39.98 -24.47
C ASP A 483 -47.55 -39.85 -23.36
N PHE A 484 -47.23 -39.09 -22.29
CA PHE A 484 -48.17 -38.77 -21.23
C PHE A 484 -49.36 -37.93 -21.73
N ILE A 485 -49.11 -36.89 -22.53
CA ILE A 485 -50.19 -36.08 -23.13
C ILE A 485 -51.06 -36.94 -24.05
N ASN A 486 -50.48 -37.82 -24.87
CA ASN A 486 -51.22 -38.70 -25.78
C ASN A 486 -52.07 -39.74 -25.04
N MET A 487 -51.62 -40.18 -23.87
CA MET A 487 -52.35 -41.11 -23.01
C MET A 487 -53.54 -40.44 -22.32
N GLU A 488 -53.34 -39.25 -21.74
CA GLU A 488 -54.38 -38.52 -21.00
C GLU A 488 -55.35 -37.78 -21.94
N LEU A 489 -54.87 -37.27 -23.08
CA LEU A 489 -55.64 -36.59 -24.11
C LEU A 489 -55.54 -37.38 -25.43
N PRO A 490 -56.25 -38.53 -25.55
CA PRO A 490 -56.18 -39.37 -26.73
C PRO A 490 -56.76 -38.69 -27.97
N SER A 491 -56.11 -38.89 -29.11
CA SER A 491 -56.66 -38.48 -30.40
C SER A 491 -57.81 -39.42 -30.79
N TYR A 492 -59.04 -38.90 -30.79
CA TYR A 492 -60.21 -39.67 -31.20
C TYR A 492 -60.15 -40.08 -32.67
N LEU A 493 -59.57 -39.25 -33.54
CA LEU A 493 -59.42 -39.55 -34.97
C LEU A 493 -58.64 -40.85 -35.21
N GLU A 494 -57.61 -41.13 -34.41
CA GLU A 494 -56.77 -42.33 -34.56
C GLU A 494 -57.42 -43.59 -33.99
N GLN A 495 -58.42 -43.45 -33.11
CA GLN A 495 -59.06 -44.56 -32.39
C GLN A 495 -60.41 -44.99 -32.98
N VAL A 496 -61.02 -44.15 -33.82
CA VAL A 496 -62.37 -44.36 -34.37
C VAL A 496 -62.32 -45.27 -35.61
N ASN A 497 -63.30 -46.16 -35.76
CA ASN A 497 -63.37 -46.99 -36.97
C ASN A 497 -63.83 -46.13 -38.17
N PRO A 498 -63.33 -46.39 -39.39
CA PRO A 498 -63.73 -45.64 -40.59
C PRO A 498 -65.23 -45.65 -40.91
N LYS A 499 -66.00 -46.58 -40.33
CA LYS A 499 -67.46 -46.68 -40.50
C LYS A 499 -68.23 -45.67 -39.64
N ASP A 500 -67.60 -45.16 -38.60
CA ASP A 500 -68.16 -44.19 -37.66
C ASP A 500 -67.83 -42.74 -38.09
N ILE A 501 -67.19 -42.57 -39.27
CA ILE A 501 -66.87 -41.30 -39.90
C ILE A 501 -67.84 -41.08 -41.07
N GLY A 502 -68.42 -39.88 -41.13
CA GLY A 502 -69.32 -39.47 -42.20
C GLY A 502 -68.62 -39.45 -43.56
N GLN A 503 -69.14 -40.24 -44.51
CA GLN A 503 -68.61 -40.29 -45.87
C GLN A 503 -69.06 -39.05 -46.66
N ASP A 504 -68.14 -38.43 -47.41
CA ASP A 504 -68.34 -37.18 -48.16
C ASP A 504 -68.70 -35.95 -47.29
N LEU A 505 -68.46 -36.00 -45.96
CA LEU A 505 -68.69 -34.90 -45.04
C LEU A 505 -67.37 -34.19 -44.72
N ILE A 506 -67.27 -32.91 -45.06
CA ILE A 506 -66.08 -32.08 -44.79
C ILE A 506 -66.38 -31.15 -43.63
N CYS A 507 -65.50 -31.12 -42.61
CA CYS A 507 -65.66 -30.17 -41.53
C CYS A 507 -65.53 -28.73 -42.01
N CYS A 508 -66.51 -27.87 -41.69
CA CYS A 508 -66.54 -26.48 -42.14
C CYS A 508 -65.43 -25.60 -41.52
N GLU A 509 -64.83 -26.02 -40.40
CA GLU A 509 -63.73 -25.30 -39.75
C GLU A 509 -62.36 -25.74 -40.26
N CYS A 510 -62.04 -27.04 -40.22
CA CYS A 510 -60.71 -27.54 -40.55
C CYS A 510 -60.57 -28.16 -41.96
N GLY A 511 -61.68 -28.35 -42.69
CA GLY A 511 -61.67 -28.86 -44.06
C GLY A 511 -61.32 -30.35 -44.19
N THR A 512 -61.37 -31.13 -43.10
CA THR A 512 -61.05 -32.57 -43.12
C THR A 512 -62.31 -33.44 -43.10
N GLU A 513 -62.24 -34.62 -43.74
CA GLU A 513 -63.29 -35.64 -43.72
C GLU A 513 -63.23 -36.48 -42.44
N SER A 514 -63.55 -35.88 -41.30
CA SER A 514 -63.37 -36.49 -39.98
C SER A 514 -64.58 -36.32 -39.04
N ILE A 515 -65.77 -36.11 -39.59
CA ILE A 515 -66.99 -35.88 -38.80
C ILE A 515 -67.51 -37.20 -38.22
N CYS A 516 -67.70 -37.25 -36.90
CA CYS A 516 -68.26 -38.40 -36.19
C CYS A 516 -69.77 -38.53 -36.46
N ILE A 517 -70.20 -39.73 -36.83
CA ILE A 517 -71.62 -40.08 -37.06
C ILE A 517 -72.13 -41.12 -36.06
N ASN A 518 -71.34 -41.46 -35.04
CA ASN A 518 -71.68 -42.44 -34.01
C ASN A 518 -71.83 -41.76 -32.63
N GLU A 519 -73.07 -41.66 -32.16
CA GLU A 519 -73.44 -41.01 -30.90
C GLU A 519 -72.85 -41.69 -29.65
N ASP A 520 -72.45 -42.97 -29.74
CA ASP A 520 -71.80 -43.69 -28.64
C ASP A 520 -70.34 -43.24 -28.40
N ILE A 521 -69.74 -42.54 -29.38
CA ILE A 521 -68.35 -42.08 -29.33
C ILE A 521 -68.31 -40.59 -28.93
N LEU A 522 -68.95 -39.75 -29.73
CA LEU A 522 -69.07 -38.30 -29.53
C LEU A 522 -70.41 -37.83 -30.11
N PRO A 523 -70.89 -36.62 -29.74
CA PRO A 523 -72.08 -36.06 -30.36
C PRO A 523 -71.99 -36.08 -31.90
N ILE A 524 -73.05 -36.54 -32.55
CA ILE A 524 -73.12 -36.62 -34.01
C ILE A 524 -72.88 -35.23 -34.60
N GLY A 525 -71.96 -35.14 -35.56
CA GLY A 525 -71.52 -33.88 -36.17
C GLY A 525 -70.20 -33.34 -35.63
N THR A 526 -69.70 -33.85 -34.50
CA THR A 526 -68.40 -33.42 -33.96
C THR A 526 -67.26 -33.88 -34.86
N CYS A 527 -66.42 -32.94 -35.27
CA CYS A 527 -65.18 -33.20 -36.00
C CYS A 527 -64.14 -33.84 -35.08
N LEU A 528 -63.65 -35.02 -35.43
CA LEU A 528 -62.65 -35.76 -34.65
C LEU A 528 -61.25 -35.13 -34.72
N ASN A 529 -61.01 -34.23 -35.68
CA ASN A 529 -59.71 -33.56 -35.87
C ASN A 529 -59.61 -32.20 -35.16
N CYS A 530 -60.70 -31.45 -35.01
CA CYS A 530 -60.68 -30.11 -34.39
C CYS A 530 -61.72 -29.89 -33.28
N GLY A 531 -62.68 -30.80 -33.10
CA GLY A 531 -63.73 -30.69 -32.09
C GLY A 531 -64.94 -29.82 -32.48
N TYR A 532 -64.95 -29.19 -33.66
CA TYR A 532 -66.08 -28.39 -34.13
C TYR A 532 -67.34 -29.25 -34.36
N LEU A 533 -68.49 -28.74 -33.92
CA LEU A 533 -69.79 -29.40 -34.13
C LEU A 533 -70.41 -28.92 -35.45
N ASN A 534 -70.37 -29.78 -36.47
CA ASN A 534 -71.00 -29.54 -37.76
C ASN A 534 -72.48 -29.97 -37.70
N GLU A 535 -73.37 -29.19 -38.31
CA GLU A 535 -74.80 -29.50 -38.33
C GLU A 535 -75.13 -30.55 -39.41
N VAL A 536 -74.88 -31.82 -39.09
CA VAL A 536 -75.16 -32.94 -40.02
C VAL A 536 -76.48 -33.65 -39.71
N ARG A 537 -77.14 -34.16 -40.74
CA ARG A 537 -78.39 -34.95 -40.63
C ARG A 537 -78.34 -36.20 -41.51
N GLU A 538 -79.03 -37.25 -41.07
CA GLU A 538 -79.23 -38.46 -41.88
C GLU A 538 -80.41 -38.24 -42.83
N CYS A 539 -80.25 -38.59 -44.11
CA CYS A 539 -81.33 -38.50 -45.10
C CYS A 539 -82.36 -39.63 -44.92
N ASP A 540 -83.64 -39.28 -44.75
CA ASP A 540 -84.74 -40.23 -44.55
C ASP A 540 -84.93 -41.20 -45.73
N ARG A 541 -84.44 -40.86 -46.93
CA ARG A 541 -84.60 -41.67 -48.16
C ARG A 541 -83.43 -42.62 -48.40
N CYS A 542 -82.19 -42.14 -48.27
CA CYS A 542 -80.99 -42.91 -48.64
C CYS A 542 -80.09 -43.27 -47.46
N HIS A 543 -80.43 -42.84 -46.24
CA HIS A 543 -79.64 -43.07 -45.03
C HIS A 543 -78.20 -42.54 -45.10
N SER A 544 -77.92 -41.63 -46.04
CA SER A 544 -76.62 -40.97 -46.14
C SER A 544 -76.64 -39.71 -45.30
N TRP A 545 -75.54 -39.45 -44.60
CA TRP A 545 -75.33 -38.21 -43.88
C TRP A 545 -75.04 -37.07 -44.85
N PHE A 546 -75.61 -35.90 -44.57
CA PHE A 546 -75.36 -34.67 -45.33
C PHE A 546 -75.27 -33.49 -44.37
N ASP A 547 -74.52 -32.46 -44.79
CA ASP A 547 -74.47 -31.20 -44.08
C ASP A 547 -75.76 -30.42 -44.35
N PHE A 548 -76.51 -30.07 -43.31
CA PHE A 548 -77.76 -29.35 -43.44
C PHE A 548 -77.55 -27.91 -43.97
N GLU A 549 -76.44 -27.27 -43.63
CA GLU A 549 -76.18 -25.89 -44.01
C GLU A 549 -75.77 -25.77 -45.48
N GLU A 550 -75.11 -26.81 -46.03
CA GLU A 550 -74.61 -26.80 -47.42
C GLU A 550 -75.42 -27.66 -48.40
N GLU A 551 -75.97 -28.81 -48.00
CA GLU A 551 -76.47 -29.84 -48.93
C GLU A 551 -77.80 -30.52 -48.54
N GLY A 552 -78.93 -29.81 -48.52
CA GLY A 552 -80.24 -30.48 -48.46
C GLY A 552 -81.38 -29.61 -47.95
N ILE A 553 -82.49 -30.26 -47.61
CA ILE A 553 -83.66 -29.62 -46.99
C ILE A 553 -84.04 -30.42 -45.75
N VAL A 554 -84.11 -29.73 -44.61
CA VAL A 554 -84.67 -30.25 -43.37
C VAL A 554 -85.91 -29.44 -43.04
N THR A 555 -87.06 -30.12 -42.98
CA THR A 555 -88.35 -29.58 -42.53
C THR A 555 -88.80 -30.31 -41.27
N GLU A 556 -89.81 -29.81 -40.56
CA GLU A 556 -90.33 -30.44 -39.33
C GLU A 556 -90.68 -31.93 -39.51
N ASP A 557 -90.98 -32.37 -40.73
CA ASP A 557 -91.43 -33.75 -41.02
C ASP A 557 -90.45 -34.60 -41.86
N ARG A 558 -89.41 -34.01 -42.49
CA ARG A 558 -88.48 -34.73 -43.40
C ARG A 558 -87.09 -34.10 -43.50
N ALA A 559 -86.05 -34.93 -43.52
CA ALA A 559 -84.66 -34.59 -43.86
C ALA A 559 -84.25 -35.30 -45.16
N LEU A 560 -83.98 -34.53 -46.22
CA LEU A 560 -83.58 -35.08 -47.53
C LEU A 560 -82.27 -34.42 -48.00
N CYS A 561 -81.28 -35.24 -48.37
CA CYS A 561 -80.04 -34.75 -48.97
C CYS A 561 -80.28 -34.25 -50.40
N GLN A 562 -79.41 -33.34 -50.87
CA GLN A 562 -79.49 -32.74 -52.20
C GLN A 562 -79.64 -33.76 -53.34
N LYS A 563 -78.87 -34.87 -53.30
CA LYS A 563 -78.97 -35.98 -54.28
C LYS A 563 -80.34 -36.66 -54.31
N CYS A 564 -81.03 -36.73 -53.17
CA CYS A 564 -82.38 -37.30 -53.09
C CYS A 564 -83.46 -36.31 -53.49
N ILE A 565 -83.23 -35.01 -53.28
CA ILE A 565 -84.10 -33.93 -53.76
C ILE A 565 -84.09 -33.90 -55.29
N GLU A 566 -82.91 -33.90 -55.91
CA GLU A 566 -82.77 -33.90 -57.38
C GLU A 566 -83.47 -35.12 -58.01
N LYS A 567 -83.34 -36.30 -57.40
CA LYS A 567 -84.06 -37.51 -57.82
C LYS A 567 -85.58 -37.45 -57.62
N LEU A 568 -86.08 -36.63 -56.69
CA LEU A 568 -87.53 -36.40 -56.54
C LEU A 568 -88.06 -35.38 -57.55
N GLU A 569 -87.23 -34.47 -58.04
CA GLU A 569 -87.60 -33.50 -59.09
C GLU A 569 -87.61 -34.14 -60.50
N ASP A 570 -86.81 -35.18 -60.70
CA ASP A 570 -86.76 -35.98 -61.95
C ASP A 570 -87.82 -37.11 -62.03
N GLU A 571 -88.54 -37.40 -60.94
CA GLU A 571 -89.67 -38.36 -60.85
C GLU A 571 -91.04 -37.68 -60.98
#